data_AF-A0A1M4ZCE6-F1
#
_entry.id   AF-A0A1M4ZCE6-F1
#
_cell.length_a   1.000
_cell.length_b   1.000
_cell.length_c   1.000
_cell.angle_alpha   90.00
_cell.angle_beta   90.00
_cell.angle_gamma   90.00
#
_symmetry.space_group_name_H-M   'P 1'
#
loop_
_entity.id
_entity.type
_entity.pdbx_description
1 polymer ?
#
loop_
_entity_poly.entity_id
_entity_poly.type
_entity_poly.pdbx_seq_one_letter_code
_entity_poly.pdbx_strand_id
1 'polypeptide(L)'
;MHMTDRGLLALVRHEGLVPGPYLDVKQVWTFGIGHTAAAGPPDPATMPRGMPADLDAGIREAFRVFRADLARYEAAVLRAVKVPLAPHEFDALVSFHYNTGGIAKAALTRHLNAGNRDAAADAFLNWRRPASIIPRREAERDLFRHGRYPGGTIPVWSVDRMGRVEFSRPIRRLTEDEALALARGPSPSPPVLEPAPNAPTGWLARLAAVFSTLIRRA
;
A
#
# COMPACT_ATOMS: atom_id res chain seq x y z
N MET A 1 -0.86 -6.31 13.81
CA MET A 1 -1.95 -5.78 12.98
C MET A 1 -1.33 -5.04 11.82
N HIS A 2 -1.93 -5.14 10.63
CA HIS A 2 -1.48 -4.42 9.44
C HIS A 2 -2.62 -3.55 8.94
N MET A 3 -2.27 -2.47 8.25
CA MET A 3 -3.23 -1.56 7.65
C MET A 3 -4.08 -2.33 6.65
N THR A 4 -5.40 -2.10 6.69
CA THR A 4 -6.31 -2.78 5.76
C THR A 4 -6.12 -2.24 4.33
N ASP A 5 -6.59 -2.99 3.33
CA ASP A 5 -6.58 -2.51 1.95
C ASP A 5 -7.38 -1.19 1.79
N ARG A 6 -8.49 -1.01 2.52
CA ARG A 6 -9.24 0.25 2.51
C ARG A 6 -8.48 1.40 3.17
N GLY A 7 -7.77 1.10 4.27
CA GLY A 7 -6.89 2.06 4.95
C GLY A 7 -5.73 2.49 4.07
N LEU A 8 -5.12 1.53 3.36
CA LEU A 8 -4.08 1.78 2.38
C LEU A 8 -4.56 2.76 1.31
N LEU A 9 -5.68 2.46 0.65
CA LEU A 9 -6.22 3.33 -0.40
C LEU A 9 -6.60 4.72 0.15
N ALA A 10 -7.18 4.79 1.35
CA ALA A 10 -7.49 6.06 2.01
C ALA A 10 -6.22 6.91 2.22
N LEU A 11 -5.12 6.31 2.67
CA LEU A 11 -3.85 7.00 2.83
C LEU A 11 -3.27 7.43 1.48
N VAL A 12 -3.30 6.57 0.46
CA VAL A 12 -2.83 6.94 -0.90
C VAL A 12 -3.59 8.14 -1.47
N ARG A 13 -4.89 8.27 -1.19
CA ARG A 13 -5.66 9.46 -1.61
C ARG A 13 -5.18 10.75 -0.97
N HIS A 14 -4.62 10.69 0.24
CA HIS A 14 -4.06 11.85 0.91
C HIS A 14 -2.66 12.21 0.43
N GLU A 15 -1.83 11.20 0.16
CA GLU A 15 -0.42 11.39 -0.24
C GLU A 15 -0.25 11.66 -1.74
N GLY A 16 -1.12 11.08 -2.57
CA GLY A 16 -0.98 11.06 -4.02
C GLY A 16 -0.03 9.96 -4.52
N LEU A 17 -0.11 9.67 -5.82
CA LEU A 17 0.66 8.62 -6.47
C LEU A 17 1.42 9.17 -7.68
N VAL A 18 2.75 9.18 -7.62
CA VAL A 18 3.65 9.63 -8.69
C VAL A 18 4.56 8.47 -9.13
N PRO A 19 4.35 7.87 -10.32
CA PRO A 19 5.10 6.67 -10.74
C PRO A 19 6.59 6.89 -11.11
N GLY A 20 7.12 8.09 -10.90
CA GLY A 20 8.52 8.46 -11.14
C GLY A 20 9.06 9.38 -10.04
N PRO A 21 10.39 9.57 -9.93
CA PRO A 21 10.98 10.39 -8.89
C PRO A 21 10.71 11.89 -9.12
N TYR A 22 10.33 12.60 -8.07
CA TYR A 22 9.95 14.01 -8.08
C TYR A 22 10.58 14.78 -6.92
N LEU A 23 10.60 16.11 -7.01
CA LEU A 23 10.99 16.99 -5.91
C LEU A 23 9.73 17.40 -5.13
N ASP A 24 9.74 17.19 -3.82
CA ASP A 24 8.67 17.66 -2.96
C ASP A 24 8.74 19.18 -2.72
N VAL A 25 7.80 19.71 -1.94
CA VAL A 25 7.75 21.14 -1.58
C VAL A 25 8.98 21.62 -0.79
N LYS A 26 9.77 20.70 -0.23
CA LYS A 26 11.03 20.97 0.47
C LYS A 26 12.26 20.71 -0.41
N GLN A 27 12.07 20.44 -1.69
CA GLN A 27 13.14 20.11 -2.66
C GLN A 27 13.90 18.81 -2.31
N VAL A 28 13.21 17.85 -1.68
CA VAL A 28 13.72 16.50 -1.42
C VAL A 28 13.25 15.56 -2.52
N TRP A 29 14.17 14.76 -3.07
CA TRP A 29 13.83 13.70 -4.02
C TRP A 29 12.95 12.65 -3.35
N THR A 30 11.76 12.47 -3.90
CA THR A 30 10.68 11.61 -3.42
C THR A 30 10.23 10.70 -4.55
N PHE A 31 9.73 9.51 -4.26
CA PHE A 31 9.21 8.56 -5.24
C PHE A 31 7.85 8.00 -4.80
N GLY A 32 6.99 7.69 -5.77
CA GLY A 32 5.76 6.93 -5.52
C GLY A 32 4.80 7.67 -4.61
N ILE A 33 4.54 7.07 -3.46
CA ILE A 33 3.63 7.57 -2.43
C ILE A 33 4.51 7.99 -1.24
N GLY A 34 5.04 9.22 -1.29
CA GLY A 34 5.78 9.85 -0.19
C GLY A 34 7.14 9.23 0.20
N HIS A 35 7.71 8.32 -0.59
CA HIS A 35 8.96 7.63 -0.24
C HIS A 35 10.19 8.54 -0.44
N THR A 36 11.09 8.58 0.54
CA THR A 36 12.37 9.31 0.47
C THR A 36 13.52 8.40 0.89
N ALA A 37 14.77 8.76 0.55
CA ALA A 37 15.95 7.97 0.93
C ALA A 37 16.09 7.75 2.46
N ALA A 38 15.50 8.62 3.29
CA ALA A 38 15.48 8.47 4.75
C ALA A 38 14.59 7.28 5.22
N ALA A 39 13.74 6.76 4.35
CA ALA A 39 12.96 5.55 4.59
C ALA A 39 13.73 4.26 4.22
N GLY A 40 14.88 4.38 3.57
CA GLY A 40 15.68 3.26 3.08
C GLY A 40 15.71 3.21 1.55
N PRO A 41 16.20 2.10 0.97
CA PRO A 41 16.20 1.92 -0.48
C PRO A 41 14.78 1.73 -1.05
N PRO A 42 14.53 2.13 -2.31
CA PRO A 42 15.47 2.75 -3.26
C PRO A 42 15.72 4.23 -2.99
N ASP A 43 16.90 4.77 -3.34
CA ASP A 43 17.14 6.22 -3.24
C ASP A 43 16.53 6.96 -4.46
N PRO A 44 15.47 7.80 -4.28
CA PRO A 44 14.83 8.52 -5.37
C PRO A 44 15.78 9.49 -6.10
N ALA A 45 16.88 9.92 -5.47
CA ALA A 45 17.89 10.76 -6.11
C ALA A 45 18.70 10.01 -7.18
N THR A 46 18.71 8.67 -7.16
CA THR A 46 19.46 7.83 -8.12
C THR A 46 18.57 7.16 -9.17
N MET A 47 17.25 7.28 -9.06
CA MET A 47 16.30 6.67 -9.97
C MET A 47 16.27 7.37 -11.35
N PRO A 48 15.93 6.64 -12.44
CA PRO A 48 15.70 7.24 -13.76
C PRO A 48 14.69 8.38 -13.70
N ARG A 49 15.00 9.51 -14.36
CA ARG A 49 14.19 10.73 -14.31
C ARG A 49 13.01 10.70 -15.27
N GLY A 50 11.94 11.38 -14.87
CA GLY A 50 10.69 11.49 -15.64
C GLY A 50 9.78 10.29 -15.47
N MET A 51 8.77 10.22 -16.33
CA MET A 51 7.81 9.12 -16.32
C MET A 51 8.45 7.77 -16.69
N PRO A 52 8.05 6.67 -16.03
CA PRO A 52 8.43 5.33 -16.45
C PRO A 52 7.87 5.02 -17.85
N ALA A 53 8.60 4.21 -18.62
CA ALA A 53 8.14 3.75 -19.94
C ALA A 53 6.89 2.85 -19.85
N ASP A 54 6.83 2.00 -18.82
CA ASP A 54 5.64 1.23 -18.44
C ASP A 54 5.00 1.87 -17.20
N LEU A 55 3.85 2.52 -17.42
CA LEU A 55 3.11 3.21 -16.36
C LEU A 55 2.63 2.25 -15.27
N ASP A 56 2.10 1.08 -15.65
CA ASP A 56 1.55 0.12 -14.70
C ASP A 56 2.65 -0.52 -13.87
N ALA A 57 3.82 -0.80 -14.47
CA ALA A 57 5.00 -1.25 -13.72
C ALA A 57 5.47 -0.19 -12.72
N GLY A 58 5.51 1.09 -13.12
CA GLY A 58 5.85 2.19 -12.22
C GLY A 58 4.86 2.35 -11.06
N ILE A 59 3.57 2.19 -11.31
CA ILE A 59 2.54 2.22 -10.25
C ILE A 59 2.71 1.03 -9.29
N ARG A 60 2.93 -0.18 -9.82
CA ARG A 60 3.20 -1.38 -8.99
C ARG A 60 4.41 -1.16 -8.08
N GLU A 61 5.49 -0.59 -8.62
CA GLU A 61 6.70 -0.30 -7.85
C GLU A 61 6.44 0.74 -6.75
N ALA A 62 5.69 1.81 -7.06
CA ALA A 62 5.29 2.79 -6.07
C ALA A 62 4.50 2.15 -4.90
N PHE A 63 3.53 1.27 -5.19
CA PHE A 63 2.81 0.53 -4.15
C PHE A 63 3.71 -0.42 -3.36
N ARG A 64 4.64 -1.11 -4.01
CA ARG A 64 5.59 -2.03 -3.36
C ARG A 64 6.47 -1.29 -2.35
N VAL A 65 7.07 -0.18 -2.76
CA VAL A 65 7.90 0.67 -1.91
C VAL A 65 7.06 1.25 -0.76
N PHE A 66 5.87 1.75 -1.06
CA PHE A 66 4.97 2.31 -0.04
C PHE A 66 4.56 1.28 1.03
N ARG A 67 4.25 0.03 0.64
CA ARG A 67 3.96 -1.05 1.61
C ARG A 67 5.18 -1.37 2.49
N ALA A 68 6.39 -1.34 1.94
CA ALA A 68 7.61 -1.53 2.73
C ALA A 68 7.78 -0.40 3.75
N ASP A 69 7.55 0.85 3.34
CA ASP A 69 7.60 2.02 4.24
C ASP A 69 6.57 1.90 5.36
N LEU A 70 5.35 1.44 5.08
CA LEU A 70 4.28 1.35 6.07
C LEU A 70 4.62 0.49 7.29
N ALA A 71 5.45 -0.54 7.13
CA ALA A 71 5.82 -1.44 8.23
C ALA A 71 6.38 -0.69 9.45
N ARG A 72 7.17 0.39 9.24
CA ARG A 72 7.72 1.18 10.37
C ARG A 72 6.64 1.98 11.10
N TYR A 73 5.66 2.50 10.36
CA TYR A 73 4.57 3.31 10.91
C TYR A 73 3.57 2.44 11.66
N GLU A 74 3.21 1.29 11.09
CA GLU A 74 2.41 0.25 11.75
C GLU A 74 3.06 -0.17 13.08
N ALA A 75 4.35 -0.50 13.06
CA ALA A 75 5.08 -0.89 14.25
C ALA A 75 5.13 0.25 15.30
N ALA A 76 5.26 1.50 14.88
CA ALA A 76 5.23 2.64 15.79
C ALA A 76 3.86 2.87 16.44
N VAL A 77 2.76 2.69 15.70
CA VAL A 77 1.40 2.74 16.24
C VAL A 77 1.19 1.62 17.26
N LEU A 78 1.56 0.38 16.92
CA LEU A 78 1.44 -0.78 17.82
C LEU A 78 2.28 -0.63 19.09
N ARG A 79 3.44 0.04 19.00
CA ARG A 79 4.24 0.37 20.21
C ARG A 79 3.59 1.46 21.06
N ALA A 80 2.98 2.46 20.43
CA ALA A 80 2.44 3.63 21.14
C ALA A 80 1.08 3.36 21.81
N VAL A 81 0.22 2.57 21.18
CA VAL A 81 -1.12 2.25 21.67
C VAL A 81 -1.11 0.99 22.53
N LYS A 82 -1.76 1.05 23.69
CA LYS A 82 -1.77 0.00 24.73
C LYS A 82 -3.12 -0.67 24.93
N VAL A 83 -4.15 -0.14 24.29
CA VAL A 83 -5.52 -0.68 24.32
C VAL A 83 -5.82 -1.43 23.01
N PRO A 84 -6.76 -2.38 23.00
CA PRO A 84 -7.23 -3.02 21.77
C PRO A 84 -7.73 -1.97 20.77
N LEU A 85 -7.48 -2.21 19.48
CA LEU A 85 -7.89 -1.35 18.37
C LEU A 85 -8.80 -2.11 17.41
N ALA A 86 -9.85 -1.46 16.93
CA ALA A 86 -10.55 -1.91 15.74
C ALA A 86 -9.68 -1.63 14.48
N PRO A 87 -9.88 -2.36 13.37
CA PRO A 87 -9.10 -2.15 12.15
C PRO A 87 -9.13 -0.70 11.63
N HIS A 88 -10.30 -0.07 11.61
CA HIS A 88 -10.45 1.31 11.14
C HIS A 88 -9.77 2.34 12.07
N GLU A 89 -9.74 2.09 13.39
CA GLU A 89 -9.03 2.93 14.35
C GLU A 89 -7.53 2.92 14.04
N PHE A 90 -6.97 1.74 13.79
CA PHE A 90 -5.55 1.60 13.45
C PHE A 90 -5.20 2.21 12.10
N ASP A 91 -6.04 2.01 11.08
CA ASP A 91 -5.83 2.63 9.77
C ASP A 91 -5.75 4.16 9.89
N ALA A 92 -6.65 4.77 10.68
CA ALA A 92 -6.61 6.21 10.95
C ALA A 92 -5.33 6.63 11.70
N LEU A 93 -4.89 5.87 12.70
CA LEU A 93 -3.69 6.18 13.48
C LEU A 93 -2.40 6.04 12.64
N VAL A 94 -2.33 5.04 11.76
CA VAL A 94 -1.22 4.87 10.82
C VAL A 94 -1.22 6.01 9.81
N SER A 95 -2.36 6.40 9.24
CA SER A 95 -2.46 7.57 8.35
C SER A 95 -2.01 8.87 9.04
N PHE A 96 -2.48 9.09 10.28
CA PHE A 96 -2.07 10.22 11.09
C PHE A 96 -0.56 10.23 11.33
N HIS A 97 0.00 9.07 11.69
CA HIS A 97 1.41 8.93 11.99
C HIS A 97 2.28 9.11 10.75
N TYR A 98 1.86 8.57 9.60
CA TYR A 98 2.56 8.72 8.33
C TYR A 98 2.80 10.20 8.01
N ASN A 99 1.77 11.03 8.19
CA ASN A 99 1.88 12.48 7.94
C ASN A 99 2.71 13.23 8.98
N THR A 100 2.60 12.87 10.26
CA THR A 100 3.06 13.74 11.36
C THR A 100 4.33 13.27 12.05
N GLY A 101 4.65 11.98 11.96
CA GLY A 101 5.64 11.34 12.84
C GLY A 101 5.25 11.39 14.33
N GLY A 102 4.01 11.82 14.66
CA GLY A 102 3.66 12.30 16.00
C GLY A 102 3.00 11.30 16.94
N ILE A 103 2.81 10.03 16.55
CA ILE A 103 1.94 9.10 17.27
C ILE A 103 2.32 8.94 18.75
N ALA A 104 3.60 8.89 19.08
CA ALA A 104 4.03 8.66 20.47
C ALA A 104 3.78 9.86 21.40
N LYS A 105 3.72 11.08 20.86
CA LYS A 105 3.61 12.33 21.65
C LYS A 105 2.24 13.02 21.54
N ALA A 106 1.37 12.54 20.66
CA ALA A 106 0.09 13.16 20.42
C ALA A 106 -0.86 12.98 21.62
N ALA A 107 -1.63 14.04 21.93
CA ALA A 107 -2.68 13.96 22.95
C ALA A 107 -3.70 12.85 22.65
N LEU A 108 -3.97 12.59 21.36
CA LEU A 108 -4.87 11.51 20.94
C LEU A 108 -4.44 10.14 21.48
N THR A 109 -3.16 9.82 21.45
CA THR A 109 -2.62 8.54 21.94
C THR A 109 -2.73 8.45 23.45
N ARG A 110 -2.51 9.55 24.16
CA ARG A 110 -2.70 9.63 25.61
C ARG A 110 -4.16 9.39 26.00
N HIS A 111 -5.11 10.06 25.32
CA HIS A 111 -6.53 9.86 25.56
C HIS A 111 -6.96 8.42 25.26
N LEU A 112 -6.48 7.87 24.14
CA LEU A 112 -6.80 6.50 23.72
C LEU A 112 -6.30 5.46 24.72
N ASN A 113 -5.06 5.59 25.19
CA ASN A 113 -4.49 4.69 26.19
C ASN A 113 -5.16 4.82 27.57
N ALA A 114 -5.80 5.96 27.85
CA ALA A 114 -6.65 6.14 29.02
C ALA A 114 -8.09 5.62 28.82
N GLY A 115 -8.38 4.99 27.68
CA GLY A 115 -9.71 4.46 27.34
C GLY A 115 -10.70 5.50 26.80
N ASN A 116 -10.31 6.77 26.66
CA ASN A 116 -11.18 7.84 26.19
C ASN A 116 -11.07 8.02 24.66
N ARG A 117 -11.86 7.23 23.93
CA ARG A 117 -11.89 7.23 22.46
C ARG A 117 -12.47 8.52 21.88
N ASP A 118 -13.46 9.13 22.53
CA ASP A 118 -14.06 10.37 22.03
C ASP A 118 -13.07 11.53 22.08
N ALA A 119 -12.35 11.68 23.19
CA ALA A 119 -11.29 12.68 23.31
C ALA A 119 -10.09 12.35 22.40
N ALA A 120 -9.80 11.06 22.16
CA ALA A 120 -8.78 10.67 21.18
C ALA A 120 -9.15 11.13 19.77
N ALA A 121 -10.41 10.92 19.36
CA ALA A 121 -10.92 11.36 18.06
C ALA A 121 -10.84 12.90 17.92
N ASP A 122 -11.31 13.66 18.90
CA ASP A 122 -11.25 15.13 18.83
C ASP A 122 -9.80 15.64 18.74
N ALA A 123 -8.86 14.96 19.39
CA ALA A 123 -7.46 15.34 19.42
C ALA A 123 -6.71 15.17 18.08
N PHE A 124 -7.31 14.55 17.05
CA PHE A 124 -6.75 14.61 15.68
C PHE A 124 -6.62 16.06 15.18
N LEU A 125 -7.59 16.92 15.51
CA LEU A 125 -7.61 18.34 15.08
C LEU A 125 -6.59 19.23 15.81
N ASN A 126 -5.88 18.70 16.81
CA ASN A 126 -4.73 19.39 17.40
C ASN A 126 -3.56 19.53 16.40
N TRP A 127 -3.59 18.79 15.28
CA TRP A 127 -2.55 18.74 14.25
C TRP A 127 -3.03 19.35 12.92
N ARG A 128 -3.56 20.56 12.98
CA ARG A 128 -4.29 21.23 11.89
C ARG A 128 -3.52 22.30 11.11
N ARG A 129 -2.18 22.28 11.17
CA ARG A 129 -1.34 23.26 10.48
C ARG A 129 -0.42 22.58 9.47
N PRO A 130 -0.30 23.13 8.24
CA PRO A 130 -1.02 24.29 7.70
C PRO A 130 -2.53 24.03 7.51
N ALA A 131 -3.35 25.07 7.31
CA ALA A 131 -4.81 24.94 7.21
C ALA A 131 -5.28 23.96 6.11
N SER A 132 -4.48 23.77 5.06
CA SER A 132 -4.74 22.79 4.00
C SER A 132 -4.80 21.34 4.48
N ILE A 133 -4.28 21.03 5.68
CA ILE A 133 -4.34 19.68 6.26
C ILE A 133 -5.65 19.40 7.02
N ILE A 134 -6.47 20.43 7.28
CA ILE A 134 -7.71 20.29 8.07
C ILE A 134 -8.63 19.20 7.48
N PRO A 135 -8.93 19.17 6.17
CA PRO A 135 -9.80 18.13 5.61
C PRO A 135 -9.24 16.71 5.81
N ARG A 136 -7.92 16.54 5.77
CA ARG A 136 -7.29 15.24 6.07
C ARG A 136 -7.49 14.84 7.53
N ARG A 137 -7.28 15.77 8.47
CA ARG A 137 -7.47 15.49 9.90
C ARG A 137 -8.92 15.17 10.24
N GLU A 138 -9.88 15.82 9.58
CA GLU A 138 -11.30 15.51 9.70
C GLU A 138 -11.61 14.10 9.16
N ALA A 139 -11.09 13.76 7.98
CA ALA A 139 -11.26 12.42 7.40
C ALA A 139 -10.67 11.33 8.30
N GLU A 140 -9.49 11.54 8.88
CA GLU A 140 -8.87 10.58 9.80
C GLU A 140 -9.62 10.47 11.14
N ARG A 141 -10.11 11.58 11.68
CA ARG A 141 -11.00 11.56 12.85
C ARG A 141 -12.25 10.75 12.55
N ASP A 142 -12.89 10.99 11.42
CA ASP A 142 -14.14 10.32 11.04
C ASP A 142 -13.91 8.83 10.76
N LEU A 143 -12.76 8.47 10.17
CA LEU A 143 -12.33 7.08 10.03
C LEU A 143 -12.12 6.43 11.40
N PHE A 144 -11.41 7.11 12.31
CA PHE A 144 -11.16 6.61 13.65
C PHE A 144 -12.47 6.42 14.43
N ARG A 145 -13.33 7.43 14.46
CA ARG A 145 -14.55 7.46 15.28
C ARG A 145 -15.69 6.62 14.69
N HIS A 146 -15.83 6.58 13.36
CA HIS A 146 -17.03 6.06 12.71
C HIS A 146 -16.74 4.96 11.68
N GLY A 147 -15.48 4.63 11.42
CA GLY A 147 -15.12 3.67 10.36
C GLY A 147 -15.48 4.15 8.95
N ARG A 148 -15.63 5.47 8.75
CA ARG A 148 -15.94 6.07 7.45
C ARG A 148 -14.66 6.30 6.67
N TYR A 149 -14.40 5.45 5.69
CA TYR A 149 -13.27 5.62 4.78
C TYR A 149 -13.54 6.71 3.74
N PRO A 150 -12.56 7.56 3.41
CA PRO A 150 -12.69 8.48 2.28
C PRO A 150 -12.77 7.68 0.97
N GLY A 151 -13.82 7.95 0.19
CA GLY A 151 -14.03 7.33 -1.12
C GLY A 151 -13.43 8.11 -2.28
N GLY A 152 -13.77 7.71 -3.51
CA GLY A 152 -13.36 8.37 -4.75
C GLY A 152 -12.17 7.72 -5.44
N THR A 153 -11.76 8.26 -6.59
CA THR A 153 -10.64 7.71 -7.37
C THR A 153 -9.29 8.15 -6.80
N ILE A 154 -8.24 7.38 -7.11
CA ILE A 154 -6.86 7.74 -6.80
C ILE A 154 -6.23 8.41 -8.03
N PRO A 155 -5.86 9.70 -7.95
CA PRO A 155 -5.18 10.37 -9.05
C PRO A 155 -3.74 9.87 -9.16
N VAL A 156 -3.34 9.50 -10.37
CA VAL A 156 -1.95 9.27 -10.77
C VAL A 156 -1.45 10.54 -11.44
N TRP A 157 -0.35 11.08 -10.94
CA TRP A 157 0.24 12.33 -11.42
C TRP A 157 1.46 12.06 -12.29
N SER A 158 1.64 12.87 -13.33
CA SER A 158 2.86 12.85 -14.14
C SER A 158 3.97 13.68 -13.53
N VAL A 159 5.21 13.31 -13.84
CA VAL A 159 6.42 14.05 -13.48
C VAL A 159 7.34 14.25 -14.69
N ASP A 160 7.93 15.43 -14.81
CA ASP A 160 8.92 15.73 -15.86
C ASP A 160 10.34 15.26 -15.49
N ARG A 161 11.30 15.43 -16.42
CA ARG A 161 12.70 15.00 -16.18
C ARG A 161 13.42 15.85 -15.13
N MET A 162 12.89 17.03 -14.78
CA MET A 162 13.41 17.88 -13.71
C MET A 162 12.77 17.55 -12.35
N GLY A 163 11.88 16.56 -12.27
CA GLY A 163 11.22 16.16 -11.04
C GLY A 163 10.02 17.04 -10.68
N ARG A 164 9.45 17.81 -11.61
CA ARG A 164 8.27 18.64 -11.36
C ARG A 164 7.00 17.85 -11.63
N VAL A 165 6.10 17.81 -10.66
CA VAL A 165 4.81 17.11 -10.76
C VAL A 165 3.74 18.04 -11.32
N GLU A 166 2.93 17.52 -12.26
CA GLU A 166 1.79 18.25 -12.82
C GLU A 166 0.51 17.95 -12.03
N PHE A 167 0.21 18.79 -11.03
CA PHE A 167 -0.96 18.61 -10.14
C PHE A 167 -2.27 19.17 -10.72
N SER A 168 -2.25 19.88 -11.85
CA SER A 168 -3.49 20.42 -12.42
C SER A 168 -4.35 19.36 -13.12
N ARG A 169 -3.73 18.29 -13.62
CA ARG A 169 -4.43 17.24 -14.37
C ARG A 169 -3.80 15.86 -14.13
N PRO A 170 -4.51 14.93 -13.48
CA PRO A 170 -4.01 13.57 -13.33
C PRO A 170 -4.00 12.87 -14.70
N ILE A 171 -2.97 12.06 -14.94
CA ILE A 171 -2.84 11.27 -16.18
C ILE A 171 -3.71 10.01 -16.17
N ARG A 172 -4.08 9.54 -14.97
CA ARG A 172 -5.01 8.42 -14.77
C ARG A 172 -5.74 8.62 -13.44
N ARG A 173 -6.97 8.14 -13.36
CA ARG A 173 -7.75 8.05 -12.11
C ARG A 173 -8.09 6.59 -11.89
N LEU A 174 -7.47 5.97 -10.89
CA LEU A 174 -7.70 4.58 -10.55
C LEU A 174 -8.98 4.47 -9.71
N THR A 175 -9.84 3.53 -10.08
CA THR A 175 -10.87 3.00 -9.17
C THR A 175 -10.22 2.23 -8.01
N GLU A 176 -10.99 1.90 -6.98
CA GLU A 176 -10.49 1.09 -5.86
C GLU A 176 -9.98 -0.27 -6.32
N ASP A 177 -10.75 -0.95 -7.17
CA ASP A 177 -10.40 -2.29 -7.67
C ASP A 177 -9.14 -2.27 -8.52
N GLU A 178 -8.99 -1.29 -9.42
CA GLU A 178 -7.76 -1.14 -10.21
C GLU A 178 -6.54 -0.85 -9.32
N ALA A 179 -6.69 0.03 -8.34
CA ALA A 179 -5.61 0.36 -7.42
C ALA A 179 -5.19 -0.86 -6.58
N LEU A 180 -6.15 -1.66 -6.10
CA LEU A 180 -5.84 -2.90 -5.36
C LEU A 180 -5.21 -3.97 -6.26
N ALA A 181 -5.68 -4.10 -7.51
CA ALA A 181 -5.08 -5.02 -8.46
C ALA A 181 -3.60 -4.66 -8.73
N LEU A 182 -3.29 -3.38 -8.90
CA LEU A 182 -1.91 -2.91 -9.05
C LEU A 182 -1.12 -3.06 -7.74
N ALA A 183 -1.72 -2.79 -6.58
CA ALA A 183 -1.03 -2.88 -5.28
C ALA A 183 -0.70 -4.31 -4.84
N ARG A 184 -1.41 -5.31 -5.35
CA ARG A 184 -1.15 -6.74 -5.07
C ARG A 184 -0.12 -7.34 -6.03
N GLY A 185 0.18 -6.66 -7.14
CA GLY A 185 0.97 -7.21 -8.23
C GLY A 185 0.21 -8.28 -9.01
N PRO A 186 0.79 -8.84 -10.09
CA PRO A 186 0.20 -9.99 -10.75
C PRO A 186 0.05 -11.12 -9.73
N SER A 187 -1.16 -11.67 -9.58
CA SER A 187 -1.31 -12.98 -8.96
C SER A 187 -0.35 -13.94 -9.67
N PRO A 188 0.40 -14.81 -8.97
CA PRO A 188 1.14 -15.85 -9.66
C PRO A 188 0.13 -16.59 -10.53
N SER A 189 0.41 -16.67 -11.84
CA SER A 189 -0.36 -17.53 -12.73
C SER A 189 -0.44 -18.90 -12.04
N PRO A 190 -1.62 -19.55 -11.95
CA PRO A 190 -1.66 -20.94 -11.53
C PRO A 190 -0.63 -21.70 -12.39
N PRO A 191 0.15 -22.63 -11.81
CA PRO A 191 1.12 -23.38 -12.58
C PRO A 191 0.39 -23.93 -13.79
N VAL A 192 0.92 -23.63 -14.99
CA VAL A 192 0.43 -24.25 -16.22
C VAL A 192 0.61 -25.74 -15.97
N LEU A 193 -0.49 -26.44 -15.69
CA LEU A 193 -0.50 -27.90 -15.66
C LEU A 193 -0.07 -28.31 -17.07
N GLU A 194 1.17 -28.76 -17.20
CA GLU A 194 1.58 -29.44 -18.41
C GLU A 194 0.55 -30.54 -18.69
N PRO A 195 0.01 -30.63 -19.92
CA PRO A 195 -0.90 -31.71 -20.25
C PRO A 195 -0.18 -33.02 -19.96
N ALA A 196 -0.80 -33.86 -19.13
CA ALA A 196 -0.26 -35.16 -18.78
C ALA A 196 0.13 -35.91 -20.07
N PRO A 197 1.30 -36.57 -20.12
CA PRO A 197 1.73 -37.27 -21.32
C PRO A 197 0.64 -38.25 -21.74
N ASN A 198 0.23 -38.15 -23.01
CA ASN A 198 -0.83 -38.97 -23.60
C ASN A 198 -0.65 -40.43 -23.20
N ALA A 199 -1.57 -40.94 -22.39
CA ALA A 199 -1.65 -42.37 -22.15
C ALA A 199 -1.95 -43.05 -23.50
N PRO A 200 -1.22 -44.11 -23.90
CA PRO A 200 -1.43 -44.75 -25.19
C PRO A 200 -2.83 -45.36 -25.28
N THR A 201 -3.63 -44.81 -26.19
CA THR A 201 -4.97 -45.27 -26.53
C THR A 201 -4.88 -46.51 -27.43
N GLY A 202 -4.48 -47.65 -26.87
CA GLY A 202 -4.37 -48.89 -27.63
C GLY A 202 -4.51 -50.11 -26.75
N TRP A 203 -5.54 -50.92 -26.99
CA TRP A 203 -5.83 -52.14 -26.24
C TRP A 203 -4.69 -53.18 -26.31
N LEU A 204 -3.89 -53.17 -27.38
CA LEU A 204 -2.70 -54.02 -27.54
C LEU A 204 -1.52 -53.58 -26.65
N ALA A 205 -1.46 -52.33 -26.17
CA ALA A 205 -0.42 -51.86 -25.25
C ALA A 205 -0.71 -52.22 -23.78
N ARG A 206 -1.95 -52.57 -23.44
CA ARG A 206 -2.33 -52.98 -22.07
C ARG A 206 -1.97 -54.44 -21.74
N LEU A 207 -1.73 -55.30 -22.74
CA LEU A 207 -1.37 -56.70 -22.52
C LEU A 207 0.12 -56.93 -22.23
N ALA A 208 1.01 -55.99 -22.60
CA ALA A 208 2.43 -56.09 -22.30
C ALA A 208 2.79 -55.76 -20.82
N ALA A 209 1.90 -55.06 -20.10
CA ALA A 209 2.15 -54.66 -18.71
C ALA A 209 1.79 -55.73 -17.66
N VAL A 210 1.17 -56.85 -18.04
CA VAL A 210 0.72 -57.88 -17.08
C VAL A 210 1.75 -59.01 -16.89
N PHE A 211 2.72 -59.18 -17.79
CA PHE A 211 3.75 -60.24 -17.67
C PHE A 211 5.07 -59.80 -17.02
N SER A 212 5.29 -58.51 -16.77
CA SER A 212 6.56 -58.01 -16.22
C SER A 212 6.60 -57.88 -14.68
N THR A 213 5.48 -58.10 -13.98
CA THR A 213 5.40 -58.02 -12.51
C THR A 213 5.61 -59.34 -11.78
N LEU A 214 5.87 -60.45 -12.48
CA LEU A 214 6.14 -61.77 -11.86
C LEU A 214 7.61 -62.22 -11.88
N ILE A 215 8.54 -61.41 -12.40
CA ILE A 215 9.98 -61.77 -12.44
C ILE A 215 10.84 -60.86 -11.54
N ARG A 216 10.24 -59.88 -10.84
CA ARG A 216 10.97 -58.93 -9.99
C ARG A 216 10.65 -59.02 -8.49
N ARG A 217 10.26 -60.21 -8.03
CA ARG A 217 10.28 -60.63 -6.62
C ARG A 217 10.78 -62.06 -6.53
N ALA A 218 12.10 -62.22 -6.62
CA ALA A 218 12.89 -63.31 -6.08
C ALA A 218 14.28 -62.74 -5.77
#